data_AF-A0A841KVD2-F1
#
_entry.id   AF-A0A841KVD2-F1
#
_cell.length_a   1.000
_cell.length_b   1.000
_cell.length_c   1.000
_cell.angle_alpha   90.00
_cell.angle_beta   90.00
_cell.angle_gamma   90.00
#
_symmetry.space_group_name_H-M   'P 1'
#
loop_
_entity.id
_entity.type
_entity.pdbx_description
1 polymer ?
#
loop_
_entity_poly.entity_id
_entity_poly.type
_entity_poly.pdbx_seq_one_letter_code
_entity_poly.pdbx_strand_id
1 'polypeptide(L)'
;MKSKRFQVLAERPVNKDGFVKEWSEVGLIAMNSPKDPKPSIKIVNGKVTELDGKRREDFDMLDSFIADHAINLSRAEEAMAINSLEFARRLVDINIPRGEIVKYTTAMTPAKIVEVVGHLTVLEMMMAVNKMRTRRVPSNQCHVTNLKDHPVQIAADAAEAAVRGFDEQETTVGVARYAPFNALALMVGAQVGRPGILTQCAVEEATELILGMRGLTAYAETVSVYGTEQVFIDGDDTPWSKSFLASAYASRGLKMRFTSGTGSEVQMGYAEGKSMLYLEARCLYVTKGAGSQGTQNGSVSCVGVPAGVPGGIRAILAENLIAMMLDLECASSNDQTFTHSDLRRVARSLMQMVPGTDFICSGYSATPNYDNMFAGSNWDADDYDDWNVIQRDLRIDAGLKPVTEDVVVKVRNKAAKAIQALFEELGLPAITDAEVEAATYAHGSKDMPNRNVVEDLKAAEEMMARGVTGLDVVKALYKRGFEDVANSVFSLLKQRVAGDYLHTSAILDKDFKVISSVNDPNDYRGPQTGYVISEERWEEIRNIPNAVNPEDF
;
A
#
# COMPACT_ATOMS: atom_id res chain seq x y z
N MET A 1 47.42 -4.61 15.20
CA MET A 1 46.66 -3.34 15.32
C MET A 1 45.56 -3.34 14.26
N LYS A 2 44.34 -2.90 14.57
CA LYS A 2 43.27 -2.69 13.57
C LYS A 2 43.32 -1.26 13.04
N SER A 3 42.93 -1.04 11.77
CA SER A 3 42.79 0.30 11.20
C SER A 3 41.65 1.05 11.89
N LYS A 4 41.92 2.25 12.42
CA LYS A 4 40.90 3.10 13.05
C LYS A 4 39.75 3.45 12.11
N ARG A 5 40.04 3.61 10.81
CA ARG A 5 39.01 3.84 9.78
C ARG A 5 38.00 2.69 9.74
N PHE A 6 38.47 1.45 9.79
CA PHE A 6 37.61 0.26 9.75
C PHE A 6 36.82 0.06 11.04
N GLN A 7 37.30 0.55 12.18
CA GLN A 7 36.54 0.52 13.44
C GLN A 7 35.31 1.44 13.33
N VAL A 8 35.50 2.68 12.90
CA VAL A 8 34.39 3.62 12.66
C VAL A 8 33.41 3.09 11.62
N LEU A 9 33.93 2.52 10.51
CA LEU A 9 33.06 1.94 9.48
C LEU A 9 32.24 0.77 10.04
N ALA A 10 32.85 -0.15 10.79
CA ALA A 10 32.16 -1.31 11.35
C ALA A 10 31.02 -0.93 12.32
N GLU A 11 31.10 0.23 12.96
CA GLU A 11 30.08 0.75 13.88
C GLU A 11 28.93 1.49 13.17
N ARG A 12 29.03 1.76 11.86
CA ARG A 12 27.96 2.41 11.10
C ARG A 12 26.68 1.55 11.11
N PRO A 13 25.49 2.15 11.26
CA PRO A 13 24.23 1.40 11.39
C PRO A 13 23.97 0.40 10.26
N VAL A 14 24.30 0.75 9.01
CA VAL A 14 24.11 -0.14 7.85
C VAL A 14 24.76 -1.52 8.00
N ASN A 15 25.84 -1.66 8.80
CA ASN A 15 26.48 -2.96 9.02
C ASN A 15 25.72 -3.87 9.99
N LYS A 16 24.60 -3.42 10.53
CA LYS A 16 23.63 -4.25 11.26
C LYS A 16 22.58 -4.87 10.34
N ASP A 17 22.54 -4.45 9.07
CA ASP A 17 21.60 -4.99 8.09
C ASP A 17 22.02 -6.41 7.66
N GLY A 18 21.02 -7.24 7.31
CA GLY A 18 21.24 -8.59 6.82
C GLY A 18 21.61 -8.61 5.34
N PHE A 19 22.90 -8.58 5.02
CA PHE A 19 23.38 -8.82 3.65
C PHE A 19 23.80 -10.26 3.44
N VAL A 20 23.39 -10.84 2.32
CA VAL A 20 23.68 -12.22 1.94
C VAL A 20 24.15 -12.30 0.48
N LYS A 21 24.90 -13.36 0.16
CA LYS A 21 25.20 -13.69 -1.24
C LYS A 21 23.95 -14.29 -1.88
N GLU A 22 23.84 -14.14 -3.19
CA GLU A 22 22.78 -14.82 -3.94
C GLU A 22 22.84 -16.33 -3.74
N TRP A 23 21.67 -16.95 -3.63
CA TRP A 23 21.49 -18.39 -3.54
C TRP A 23 20.30 -18.79 -4.42
N SER A 24 20.57 -18.91 -5.72
CA SER A 24 19.54 -19.11 -6.75
C SER A 24 18.73 -20.40 -6.57
N GLU A 25 19.32 -21.43 -5.98
CA GLU A 25 18.68 -22.73 -5.76
C GLU A 25 17.44 -22.64 -4.85
N VAL A 26 17.45 -21.69 -3.91
CA VAL A 26 16.34 -21.44 -2.97
C VAL A 26 15.60 -20.14 -3.28
N GLY A 27 15.86 -19.55 -4.45
CA GLY A 27 15.23 -18.31 -4.92
C GLY A 27 15.70 -17.03 -4.23
N LEU A 28 16.76 -17.09 -3.42
CA LEU A 28 17.37 -15.93 -2.78
C LEU A 28 18.24 -15.15 -3.78
N ILE A 29 17.58 -14.62 -4.81
CA ILE A 29 18.12 -13.78 -5.88
C ILE A 29 17.01 -12.84 -6.35
N ALA A 30 17.32 -11.54 -6.47
CA ALA A 30 16.31 -10.52 -6.71
C ALA A 30 15.61 -10.70 -8.07
N MET A 31 16.37 -10.91 -9.14
CA MET A 31 15.86 -11.00 -10.50
C MET A 31 16.87 -11.70 -11.42
N ASN A 32 16.43 -12.14 -12.61
CA ASN A 32 17.28 -12.76 -13.63
C ASN A 32 17.98 -14.04 -13.14
N SER A 33 17.26 -14.91 -12.43
CA SER A 33 17.81 -16.20 -12.02
C SER A 33 18.14 -17.05 -13.24
N PRO A 34 19.23 -17.82 -13.24
CA PRO A 34 19.49 -18.80 -14.30
C PRO A 34 18.41 -19.88 -14.41
N LYS A 35 17.55 -20.02 -13.38
CA LYS A 35 16.43 -20.97 -13.33
C LYS A 35 15.08 -20.32 -13.65
N ASP A 36 15.03 -19.01 -13.91
CA ASP A 36 13.82 -18.37 -14.42
C ASP A 36 13.54 -18.90 -15.84
N PRO A 37 12.26 -19.08 -16.19
CA PRO A 37 11.91 -19.56 -17.51
C PRO A 37 12.23 -18.51 -18.58
N LYS A 38 12.51 -18.99 -19.80
CA LYS A 38 12.56 -18.11 -20.96
C LYS A 38 11.14 -17.73 -21.38
N PRO A 39 10.90 -16.49 -21.81
CA PRO A 39 9.58 -16.07 -22.26
C PRO A 39 9.09 -16.90 -23.45
N SER A 40 7.90 -17.51 -23.34
CA SER A 40 7.23 -18.16 -24.47
C SER A 40 5.72 -18.25 -24.27
N ILE A 41 4.98 -18.28 -25.38
CA ILE A 41 3.56 -18.61 -25.35
C ILE A 41 3.21 -19.39 -26.63
N LYS A 42 2.31 -20.38 -26.51
CA LYS A 42 1.68 -21.04 -27.66
C LYS A 42 0.19 -21.08 -27.47
N ILE A 43 -0.56 -20.74 -28.52
CA ILE A 43 -2.02 -20.70 -28.49
C ILE A 43 -2.54 -21.64 -29.58
N VAL A 44 -3.41 -22.58 -29.21
CA VAL A 44 -4.09 -23.49 -30.14
C VAL A 44 -5.57 -23.41 -29.89
N ASN A 45 -6.36 -23.12 -30.93
CA ASN A 45 -7.82 -22.98 -30.86
C ASN A 45 -8.28 -22.00 -29.76
N GLY A 46 -7.59 -20.87 -29.62
CA GLY A 46 -7.91 -19.84 -28.63
C GLY A 46 -7.55 -20.18 -27.19
N LYS A 47 -6.78 -21.25 -26.96
CA LYS A 47 -6.35 -21.70 -25.63
C LYS A 47 -4.83 -21.76 -25.55
N VAL A 48 -4.27 -21.23 -24.48
CA VAL A 48 -2.82 -21.31 -24.22
C VAL A 48 -2.44 -22.76 -23.95
N THR A 49 -1.55 -23.33 -24.75
CA THR A 49 -1.01 -24.69 -24.61
C THR A 49 0.42 -24.72 -24.07
N GLU A 50 1.11 -23.59 -24.06
CA GLU A 50 2.43 -23.40 -23.45
C GLU A 50 2.53 -21.98 -22.88
N LEU A 51 3.09 -21.84 -21.68
CA LEU A 51 3.36 -20.57 -21.00
C LEU A 51 4.76 -20.64 -20.39
N ASP A 52 5.64 -19.71 -20.78
CA ASP A 52 7.01 -19.57 -20.26
C ASP A 52 7.77 -20.90 -20.17
N GLY A 53 7.76 -21.66 -21.27
CA GLY A 53 8.43 -22.94 -21.42
C GLY A 53 7.74 -24.13 -20.73
N LYS A 54 6.67 -23.92 -19.97
CA LYS A 54 5.85 -24.99 -19.41
C LYS A 54 4.73 -25.36 -20.38
N ARG A 55 4.48 -26.65 -20.58
CA ARG A 55 3.34 -27.14 -21.36
C ARG A 55 2.10 -27.15 -20.47
N ARG A 56 0.92 -27.02 -21.06
CA ARG A 56 -0.33 -26.97 -20.31
C ARG A 56 -0.59 -28.19 -19.40
N GLU A 57 -0.14 -29.36 -19.80
CA GLU A 57 -0.24 -30.59 -18.97
C GLU A 57 0.63 -30.54 -17.70
N ASP A 58 1.61 -29.62 -17.67
CA ASP A 58 2.55 -29.39 -16.56
C ASP A 58 2.22 -28.09 -15.80
N PHE A 59 1.07 -27.45 -16.08
CA PHE A 59 0.65 -26.23 -15.40
C PHE A 59 0.26 -26.52 -13.95
N ASP A 60 0.77 -25.68 -13.05
CA ASP A 60 0.28 -25.58 -11.69
C ASP A 60 -1.00 -24.72 -11.61
N MET A 61 -1.52 -24.48 -10.40
CA MET A 61 -2.72 -23.64 -10.21
C MET A 61 -2.54 -22.22 -10.76
N LEU A 62 -1.34 -21.62 -10.61
CA LEU A 62 -1.07 -20.28 -11.08
C LEU A 62 -0.96 -20.24 -12.61
N ASP A 63 -0.20 -21.16 -13.20
CA ASP A 63 -0.01 -21.20 -14.65
C ASP A 63 -1.36 -21.35 -15.35
N SER A 64 -2.23 -22.23 -14.83
CA SER A 64 -3.59 -22.43 -15.34
C SER A 64 -4.42 -21.14 -15.24
N PHE A 65 -4.40 -20.48 -14.08
CA PHE A 65 -5.15 -19.26 -13.84
C PHE A 65 -4.67 -18.10 -14.75
N ILE A 66 -3.35 -17.87 -14.81
CA ILE A 66 -2.73 -16.83 -15.61
C ILE A 66 -3.04 -17.03 -17.10
N ALA A 67 -2.86 -18.27 -17.59
CA ALA A 67 -3.08 -18.62 -18.98
C ALA A 67 -4.54 -18.40 -19.44
N ASP A 68 -5.50 -18.60 -18.53
CA ASP A 68 -6.93 -18.56 -18.86
C ASP A 68 -7.59 -17.22 -18.54
N HIS A 69 -7.00 -16.40 -17.65
CA HIS A 69 -7.64 -15.18 -17.15
C HIS A 69 -6.80 -13.90 -17.26
N ALA A 70 -5.47 -13.98 -17.28
CA ALA A 70 -4.63 -12.80 -17.05
C ALA A 70 -3.98 -12.21 -18.32
N ILE A 71 -3.91 -12.99 -19.40
CA ILE A 71 -3.21 -12.59 -20.63
C ILE A 71 -4.22 -12.29 -21.73
N ASN A 72 -4.11 -11.12 -22.35
CA ASN A 72 -4.87 -10.78 -23.55
C ASN A 72 -4.37 -11.58 -24.76
N LEU A 73 -5.03 -12.71 -25.01
CA LEU A 73 -4.66 -13.65 -26.08
C LEU A 73 -4.75 -13.05 -27.49
N SER A 74 -5.54 -11.99 -27.71
CA SER A 74 -5.69 -11.37 -29.03
C SER A 74 -4.40 -10.73 -29.57
N ARG A 75 -3.47 -10.39 -28.68
CA ARG A 75 -2.19 -9.75 -29.03
C ARG A 75 -0.97 -10.47 -28.46
N ALA A 76 -1.15 -11.63 -27.84
CA ALA A 76 -0.07 -12.28 -27.11
C ALA A 76 1.09 -12.68 -28.02
N GLU A 77 0.83 -13.31 -29.17
CA GLU A 77 1.89 -13.66 -30.12
C GLU A 77 2.60 -12.40 -30.67
N GLU A 78 1.88 -11.32 -30.93
CA GLU A 78 2.44 -10.03 -31.36
C GLU A 78 3.34 -9.43 -30.27
N ALA A 79 2.85 -9.34 -29.02
CA ALA A 79 3.58 -8.79 -27.88
C ALA A 79 4.84 -9.61 -27.55
N MET A 80 4.75 -10.93 -27.65
CA MET A 80 5.87 -11.83 -27.38
C MET A 80 6.97 -11.76 -28.45
N ALA A 81 6.60 -11.46 -29.70
CA ALA A 81 7.53 -11.29 -30.81
C ALA A 81 8.35 -9.99 -30.78
N ILE A 82 7.86 -8.94 -30.10
CA ILE A 82 8.60 -7.68 -29.95
C ILE A 82 9.86 -7.94 -29.13
N ASN A 83 11.01 -7.45 -29.58
CA ASN A 83 12.25 -7.55 -28.82
C ASN A 83 12.11 -6.84 -27.46
N SER A 84 12.51 -7.49 -26.37
CA SER A 84 12.28 -6.96 -25.02
C SER A 84 13.05 -5.66 -24.74
N LEU A 85 14.26 -5.52 -25.27
CA LEU A 85 15.02 -4.27 -25.19
C LEU A 85 14.38 -3.16 -26.04
N GLU A 86 13.84 -3.49 -27.21
CA GLU A 86 13.06 -2.53 -28.00
C GLU A 86 11.84 -2.05 -27.21
N PHE A 87 11.10 -2.97 -26.57
CA PHE A 87 9.95 -2.61 -25.74
C PHE A 87 10.35 -1.78 -24.52
N ALA A 88 11.47 -2.11 -23.87
CA ALA A 88 12.02 -1.35 -22.76
C ALA A 88 12.31 0.11 -23.16
N ARG A 89 12.80 0.35 -24.38
CA ARG A 89 12.96 1.72 -24.92
C ARG A 89 11.62 2.43 -25.08
N ARG A 90 10.55 1.73 -25.46
CA ARG A 90 9.19 2.32 -25.56
C ARG A 90 8.66 2.79 -24.21
N LEU A 91 9.05 2.14 -23.11
CA LEU A 91 8.65 2.55 -21.76
C LEU A 91 9.20 3.93 -21.38
N VAL A 92 10.39 4.31 -21.85
CA VAL A 92 11.00 5.62 -21.57
C VAL A 92 10.84 6.64 -22.68
N ASP A 93 10.36 6.23 -23.86
CA ASP A 93 10.05 7.14 -24.96
C ASP A 93 8.81 7.99 -24.63
N ILE A 94 9.01 9.30 -24.51
CA ILE A 94 7.96 10.27 -24.20
C ILE A 94 6.91 10.41 -25.31
N ASN A 95 7.22 9.99 -26.54
CA ASN A 95 6.31 10.08 -27.68
C ASN A 95 5.33 8.90 -27.73
N ILE A 96 5.58 7.85 -26.96
CA ILE A 96 4.72 6.67 -26.87
C ILE A 96 3.86 6.80 -25.60
N PRO A 97 2.55 7.10 -25.75
CA PRO A 97 1.69 7.30 -24.60
C PRO A 97 1.42 5.99 -23.86
N ARG A 98 1.09 6.10 -22.57
CA ARG A 98 0.75 4.99 -21.68
C ARG A 98 -0.20 3.96 -22.32
N GLY A 99 -1.27 4.43 -22.95
CA GLY A 99 -2.28 3.56 -23.57
C GLY A 99 -1.73 2.66 -24.69
N GLU A 100 -0.71 3.10 -25.45
CA GLU A 100 -0.09 2.23 -26.46
C GLU A 100 0.77 1.13 -25.84
N ILE A 101 1.36 1.38 -24.67
CA ILE A 101 2.16 0.39 -23.94
C ILE A 101 1.25 -0.68 -23.35
N VAL A 102 0.15 -0.26 -22.68
CA VAL A 102 -0.80 -1.15 -22.00
C VAL A 102 -1.40 -2.20 -22.95
N LYS A 103 -1.64 -1.84 -24.22
CA LYS A 103 -2.14 -2.78 -25.25
C LYS A 103 -1.26 -4.01 -25.45
N TYR A 104 0.03 -3.91 -25.14
CA TYR A 104 1.00 -4.99 -25.33
C TYR A 104 1.38 -5.65 -24.02
N THR A 105 1.57 -4.88 -22.95
CA THR A 105 1.97 -5.43 -21.64
C THR A 105 0.90 -6.35 -21.05
N THR A 106 -0.39 -6.04 -21.26
CA THR A 106 -1.51 -6.94 -20.89
C THR A 106 -1.56 -8.24 -21.71
N ALA A 107 -0.75 -8.35 -22.76
CA ALA A 107 -0.64 -9.52 -23.62
C ALA A 107 0.72 -10.23 -23.48
N MET A 108 1.61 -9.73 -22.62
CA MET A 108 2.88 -10.39 -22.30
C MET A 108 2.64 -11.57 -21.34
N THR A 109 3.65 -12.43 -21.22
CA THR A 109 3.72 -13.43 -20.15
C THR A 109 4.46 -12.87 -18.92
N PRO A 110 4.37 -13.52 -17.75
CA PRO A 110 5.18 -13.16 -16.58
C PRO A 110 6.68 -13.07 -16.88
N ALA A 111 7.28 -14.07 -17.55
CA ALA A 111 8.70 -13.99 -17.87
C ALA A 111 9.02 -12.87 -18.87
N LYS A 112 8.13 -12.60 -19.84
CA LYS A 112 8.35 -11.55 -20.83
C LYS A 112 8.42 -10.17 -20.20
N ILE A 113 7.48 -9.85 -19.33
CA ILE A 113 7.43 -8.52 -18.71
C ILE A 113 8.64 -8.29 -17.78
N VAL A 114 9.11 -9.35 -17.12
CA VAL A 114 10.34 -9.35 -16.31
C VAL A 114 11.57 -9.14 -17.19
N GLU A 115 11.67 -9.82 -18.32
CA GLU A 115 12.77 -9.63 -19.28
C GLU A 115 12.84 -8.18 -19.79
N VAL A 116 11.69 -7.57 -20.08
CA VAL A 116 11.59 -6.16 -20.50
C VAL A 116 12.16 -5.21 -19.43
N VAL A 117 11.64 -5.26 -18.19
CA VAL A 117 12.13 -4.37 -17.13
C VAL A 117 13.57 -4.70 -16.70
N GLY A 118 14.01 -5.94 -16.94
CA GLY A 118 15.38 -6.41 -16.74
C GLY A 118 16.43 -5.60 -17.53
N HIS A 119 16.04 -4.95 -18.63
CA HIS A 119 16.92 -4.08 -19.42
C HIS A 119 17.07 -2.65 -18.88
N LEU A 120 16.23 -2.22 -17.94
CA LEU A 120 16.18 -0.83 -17.47
C LEU A 120 17.07 -0.60 -16.24
N THR A 121 17.75 0.53 -16.21
CA THR A 121 18.33 1.09 -14.98
C THR A 121 17.23 1.67 -14.08
N VAL A 122 17.55 1.98 -12.82
CA VAL A 122 16.58 2.63 -11.92
C VAL A 122 16.11 3.99 -12.42
N LEU A 123 16.98 4.76 -13.09
CA LEU A 123 16.60 6.04 -13.69
C LEU A 123 15.53 5.87 -14.77
N GLU A 124 15.75 4.90 -15.65
CA GLU A 124 14.81 4.57 -16.73
C GLU A 124 13.52 3.97 -16.18
N MET A 125 13.58 3.17 -15.11
CA MET A 125 12.39 2.68 -14.42
C MET A 125 11.59 3.82 -13.78
N MET A 126 12.23 4.78 -13.09
CA MET A 126 11.53 5.95 -12.53
C MET A 126 10.84 6.77 -13.62
N MET A 127 11.51 6.99 -14.75
CA MET A 127 10.91 7.64 -15.92
C MET A 127 9.68 6.89 -16.43
N ALA A 128 9.76 5.57 -16.51
CA ALA A 128 8.64 4.72 -16.90
C ALA A 128 7.52 4.73 -15.86
N VAL A 129 7.81 4.69 -14.56
CA VAL A 129 6.84 4.76 -13.46
C VAL A 129 6.01 6.04 -13.56
N ASN A 130 6.65 7.19 -13.75
CA ASN A 130 5.93 8.46 -13.91
C ASN A 130 4.96 8.45 -15.10
N LYS A 131 5.26 7.69 -16.17
CA LYS A 131 4.36 7.51 -17.32
C LYS A 131 3.28 6.45 -17.09
N MET A 132 3.62 5.36 -16.40
CA MET A 132 2.79 4.17 -16.30
C MET A 132 1.82 4.19 -15.10
N ARG A 133 2.10 5.01 -14.07
CA ARG A 133 1.14 5.29 -12.98
C ARG A 133 -0.24 5.58 -13.56
N THR A 134 -1.28 5.02 -12.96
CA THR A 134 -2.61 5.05 -13.57
C THR A 134 -3.34 6.36 -13.29
N ARG A 135 -3.36 6.82 -12.02
CA ARG A 135 -3.93 8.13 -11.64
C ARG A 135 -2.89 9.23 -11.83
N ARG A 136 -3.34 10.38 -12.31
CA ARG A 136 -2.47 11.51 -12.61
C ARG A 136 -1.81 12.03 -11.35
N VAL A 137 -2.58 12.37 -10.33
CA VAL A 137 -2.06 12.86 -9.05
C VAL A 137 -1.57 11.67 -8.19
N PRO A 138 -0.31 11.64 -7.73
CA PRO A 138 0.14 10.63 -6.76
C PRO A 138 -0.53 10.85 -5.40
N SER A 139 -0.65 9.81 -4.57
CA SER A 139 -1.09 9.94 -3.18
C SER A 139 -0.17 9.16 -2.24
N ASN A 140 -0.60 9.01 -0.99
CA ASN A 140 0.11 8.37 0.08
C ASN A 140 -0.89 7.68 1.04
N GLN A 141 -0.48 6.54 1.58
CA GLN A 141 -1.18 5.77 2.60
C GLN A 141 -0.33 5.67 3.87
N CYS A 142 -0.99 5.60 5.03
CA CYS A 142 -0.30 5.40 6.30
C CYS A 142 -0.81 4.23 7.14
N HIS A 143 0.07 3.69 7.96
CA HIS A 143 -0.27 2.85 9.09
C HIS A 143 -0.66 3.71 10.30
N VAL A 144 -1.75 3.37 10.97
CA VAL A 144 -2.18 3.95 12.24
C VAL A 144 -2.42 2.80 13.20
N THR A 145 -1.42 2.49 14.01
CA THR A 145 -1.46 1.38 14.97
C THR A 145 -0.80 1.79 16.26
N ASN A 146 -0.97 1.01 17.31
CA ASN A 146 -0.12 1.15 18.49
C ASN A 146 0.04 -0.19 19.20
N LEU A 147 1.10 -0.32 19.99
CA LEU A 147 1.47 -1.56 20.67
C LEU A 147 0.37 -2.11 21.60
N LYS A 148 -0.55 -1.25 22.04
CA LYS A 148 -1.60 -1.57 23.00
C LYS A 148 -2.97 -1.83 22.35
N ASP A 149 -3.09 -1.75 21.02
CA ASP A 149 -4.39 -1.73 20.32
C ASP A 149 -5.36 -0.69 20.93
N HIS A 150 -4.82 0.45 21.38
CA HIS A 150 -5.55 1.45 22.15
C HIS A 150 -6.47 2.28 21.24
N PRO A 151 -7.81 2.15 21.32
CA PRO A 151 -8.73 2.77 20.35
C PRO A 151 -8.70 4.30 20.39
N VAL A 152 -8.48 4.89 21.57
CA VAL A 152 -8.38 6.37 21.71
C VAL A 152 -7.17 6.93 20.97
N GLN A 153 -6.03 6.24 21.05
CA GLN A 153 -4.82 6.63 20.34
C GLN A 153 -5.00 6.44 18.83
N ILE A 154 -5.54 5.30 18.38
CA ILE A 154 -5.83 5.06 16.95
C ILE A 154 -6.70 6.18 16.39
N ALA A 155 -7.77 6.59 17.09
CA ALA A 155 -8.63 7.66 16.63
C ALA A 155 -7.89 9.01 16.53
N ALA A 156 -7.05 9.33 17.51
CA ALA A 156 -6.26 10.57 17.51
C ALA A 156 -5.21 10.58 16.39
N ASP A 157 -4.42 9.52 16.27
CA ASP A 157 -3.38 9.36 15.24
C ASP A 157 -3.99 9.36 13.83
N ALA A 158 -5.15 8.73 13.65
CA ALA A 158 -5.88 8.75 12.38
C ALA A 158 -6.34 10.16 11.97
N ALA A 159 -6.78 10.96 12.93
CA ALA A 159 -7.20 12.34 12.68
C ALA A 159 -6.00 13.23 12.31
N GLU A 160 -4.87 13.04 12.98
CA GLU A 160 -3.62 13.71 12.61
C GLU A 160 -3.14 13.31 11.21
N ALA A 161 -3.09 12.01 10.93
CA ALA A 161 -2.69 11.48 9.64
C ALA A 161 -3.55 12.08 8.50
N ALA A 162 -4.85 12.16 8.70
CA ALA A 162 -5.77 12.73 7.72
C ALA A 162 -5.49 14.21 7.41
N VAL A 163 -5.14 15.03 8.41
CA VAL A 163 -4.79 16.45 8.16
C VAL A 163 -3.40 16.62 7.55
N ARG A 164 -2.49 15.65 7.76
CA ARG A 164 -1.16 15.62 7.14
C ARG A 164 -1.19 15.25 5.65
N GLY A 165 -2.28 14.67 5.16
CA GLY A 165 -2.55 14.54 3.72
C GLY A 165 -2.72 13.12 3.19
N PHE A 166 -2.58 12.08 4.01
CA PHE A 166 -2.84 10.70 3.58
C PHE A 166 -4.27 10.56 3.06
N ASP A 167 -4.48 9.83 1.95
CA ASP A 167 -5.83 9.56 1.43
C ASP A 167 -6.34 8.18 1.87
N GLU A 168 -5.44 7.28 2.27
CA GLU A 168 -5.76 5.97 2.82
C GLU A 168 -5.03 5.76 4.15
N GLN A 169 -5.70 5.08 5.08
CA GLN A 169 -5.13 4.70 6.36
C GLN A 169 -5.43 3.24 6.67
N GLU A 170 -4.49 2.61 7.34
CA GLU A 170 -4.53 1.18 7.63
C GLU A 170 -4.18 0.93 9.09
N THR A 171 -4.92 0.05 9.74
CA THR A 171 -4.56 -0.49 11.05
C THR A 171 -4.40 -2.00 10.94
N THR A 172 -3.62 -2.59 11.83
CA THR A 172 -3.69 -4.00 12.18
C THR A 172 -3.78 -4.12 13.69
N VAL A 173 -3.53 -5.32 14.24
CA VAL A 173 -3.69 -5.64 15.65
C VAL A 173 -2.50 -6.40 16.20
N GLY A 174 -2.14 -6.13 17.45
CA GLY A 174 -1.29 -7.04 18.24
C GLY A 174 -2.07 -8.27 18.72
N VAL A 175 -3.35 -8.08 19.03
CA VAL A 175 -4.26 -9.14 19.47
C VAL A 175 -5.47 -9.20 18.55
N ALA A 176 -5.63 -10.30 17.80
CA ALA A 176 -6.68 -10.49 16.78
C ALA A 176 -8.08 -10.01 17.18
N ARG A 177 -8.48 -10.25 18.44
CA ARG A 177 -9.80 -9.90 18.97
C ARG A 177 -10.05 -8.39 19.10
N TYR A 178 -9.03 -7.53 19.01
CA TYR A 178 -9.20 -6.07 18.98
C TYR A 178 -9.61 -5.52 17.62
N ALA A 179 -9.55 -6.31 16.54
CA ALA A 179 -9.75 -5.82 15.17
C ALA A 179 -11.03 -4.98 14.99
N PRO A 180 -12.19 -5.34 15.57
CA PRO A 180 -13.38 -4.49 15.48
C PRO A 180 -13.22 -3.10 16.09
N PHE A 181 -12.49 -2.96 17.21
CA PHE A 181 -12.22 -1.67 17.85
C PHE A 181 -11.19 -0.86 17.07
N ASN A 182 -10.13 -1.50 16.56
CA ASN A 182 -9.12 -0.81 15.76
C ASN A 182 -9.74 -0.26 14.47
N ALA A 183 -10.49 -1.10 13.73
CA ALA A 183 -11.21 -0.68 12.53
C ALA A 183 -12.18 0.49 12.81
N LEU A 184 -12.95 0.38 13.89
CA LEU A 184 -13.90 1.40 14.31
C LEU A 184 -13.20 2.74 14.64
N ALA A 185 -12.16 2.67 15.48
CA ALA A 185 -11.42 3.85 15.93
C ALA A 185 -10.72 4.54 14.75
N LEU A 186 -10.10 3.76 13.86
CA LEU A 186 -9.45 4.25 12.65
C LEU A 186 -10.45 4.99 11.75
N MET A 187 -11.58 4.34 11.43
CA MET A 187 -12.62 4.93 10.59
C MET A 187 -13.12 6.25 11.17
N VAL A 188 -13.46 6.29 12.46
CA VAL A 188 -13.98 7.51 13.11
C VAL A 188 -12.91 8.61 13.14
N GLY A 189 -11.70 8.29 13.59
CA GLY A 189 -10.60 9.27 13.68
C GLY A 189 -10.24 9.87 12.33
N ALA A 190 -10.11 9.03 11.30
CA ALA A 190 -9.84 9.47 9.93
C ALA A 190 -10.90 10.46 9.43
N GLN A 191 -12.18 10.15 9.64
CA GLN A 191 -13.28 11.05 9.25
C GLN A 191 -13.34 12.35 10.07
N VAL A 192 -12.79 12.37 11.30
CA VAL A 192 -12.65 13.60 12.07
C VAL A 192 -11.58 14.52 11.48
N GLY A 193 -10.44 13.97 11.10
CA GLY A 193 -9.33 14.75 10.56
C GLY A 193 -9.63 15.30 9.18
N ARG A 194 -10.07 14.44 8.25
CA ARG A 194 -10.52 14.83 6.91
C ARG A 194 -11.62 13.89 6.43
N PRO A 195 -12.82 14.39 6.09
CA PRO A 195 -13.82 13.58 5.42
C PRO A 195 -13.28 12.95 4.12
N GLY A 196 -13.73 11.74 3.79
CA GLY A 196 -13.35 11.05 2.55
C GLY A 196 -12.12 10.13 2.66
N ILE A 197 -11.43 10.11 3.79
CA ILE A 197 -10.30 9.17 4.00
C ILE A 197 -10.80 7.73 3.95
N LEU A 198 -10.12 6.87 3.19
CA LEU A 198 -10.43 5.45 3.16
C LEU A 198 -9.66 4.72 4.26
N THR A 199 -10.32 3.82 4.97
CA THR A 199 -9.71 3.07 6.08
C THR A 199 -9.84 1.57 5.90
N GLN A 200 -8.81 0.82 6.28
CA GLN A 200 -8.82 -0.64 6.29
C GLN A 200 -8.30 -1.22 7.61
N CYS A 201 -8.56 -2.50 7.85
CA CYS A 201 -8.07 -3.22 9.03
C CYS A 201 -7.53 -4.58 8.60
N ALA A 202 -6.21 -4.65 8.40
CA ALA A 202 -5.50 -5.81 7.89
C ALA A 202 -5.46 -6.95 8.92
N VAL A 203 -6.22 -8.01 8.66
CA VAL A 203 -6.31 -9.22 9.50
C VAL A 203 -6.54 -10.45 8.62
N GLU A 204 -6.86 -11.61 9.21
CA GLU A 204 -7.26 -12.80 8.45
C GLU A 204 -8.44 -12.49 7.50
N GLU A 205 -8.39 -13.05 6.30
CA GLU A 205 -9.20 -12.68 5.13
C GLU A 205 -10.71 -12.72 5.37
N ALA A 206 -11.22 -13.79 5.99
CA ALA A 206 -12.64 -13.91 6.30
C ALA A 206 -13.07 -12.93 7.38
N THR A 207 -12.23 -12.71 8.39
CA THR A 207 -12.43 -11.72 9.44
C THR A 207 -12.48 -10.30 8.86
N GLU A 208 -11.54 -9.96 7.98
CA GLU A 208 -11.48 -8.65 7.33
C GLU A 208 -12.71 -8.42 6.44
N LEU A 209 -13.13 -9.43 5.68
CA LEU A 209 -14.35 -9.35 4.88
C LEU A 209 -15.59 -9.14 5.77
N ILE A 210 -15.66 -9.77 6.94
CA ILE A 210 -16.77 -9.55 7.90
C ILE A 210 -16.76 -8.11 8.43
N LEU A 211 -15.59 -7.55 8.77
CA LEU A 211 -15.48 -6.13 9.17
C LEU A 211 -15.95 -5.20 8.03
N GLY A 212 -15.52 -5.52 6.81
CA GLY A 212 -15.98 -4.87 5.58
C GLY A 212 -17.50 -4.94 5.43
N MET A 213 -18.10 -6.13 5.46
CA MET A 213 -19.55 -6.33 5.34
C MET A 213 -20.35 -5.59 6.42
N ARG A 214 -19.78 -5.42 7.61
CA ARG A 214 -20.40 -4.67 8.70
C ARG A 214 -20.24 -3.17 8.59
N GLY A 215 -19.49 -2.64 7.62
CA GLY A 215 -19.32 -1.19 7.50
C GLY A 215 -18.33 -0.61 8.50
N LEU A 216 -17.34 -1.40 8.95
CA LEU A 216 -16.31 -0.94 9.90
C LEU A 216 -15.00 -0.52 9.19
N THR A 217 -14.88 -0.81 7.90
CA THR A 217 -13.78 -0.37 7.02
C THR A 217 -14.36 0.23 5.74
N ALA A 218 -13.57 1.03 5.01
CA ALA A 218 -13.94 1.56 3.70
C ALA A 218 -13.45 0.67 2.55
N TYR A 219 -12.34 -0.04 2.75
CA TYR A 219 -11.70 -0.89 1.75
C TYR A 219 -10.86 -2.00 2.43
N ALA A 220 -10.20 -2.84 1.62
CA ALA A 220 -9.23 -3.86 2.04
C ALA A 220 -8.05 -3.93 1.06
N GLU A 221 -6.83 -4.19 1.53
CA GLU A 221 -5.61 -4.26 0.70
C GLU A 221 -4.81 -5.54 0.93
N THR A 222 -4.73 -6.02 2.17
CA THR A 222 -3.92 -7.18 2.57
C THR A 222 -4.49 -8.53 2.09
N VAL A 223 -5.30 -8.49 1.03
CA VAL A 223 -5.85 -9.64 0.34
C VAL A 223 -4.75 -10.31 -0.48
N SER A 224 -4.00 -11.19 0.17
CA SER A 224 -2.65 -11.57 -0.29
C SER A 224 -2.65 -12.62 -1.42
N VAL A 225 -1.76 -12.48 -2.41
CA VAL A 225 -1.51 -13.47 -3.47
C VAL A 225 -0.01 -13.80 -3.54
N TYR A 226 0.32 -15.02 -3.95
CA TYR A 226 1.68 -15.56 -3.88
C TYR A 226 2.12 -16.20 -5.20
N GLY A 227 3.43 -16.28 -5.45
CA GLY A 227 4.00 -16.64 -6.75
C GLY A 227 4.25 -18.13 -6.97
N THR A 228 4.01 -18.99 -5.97
CA THR A 228 4.11 -20.47 -6.09
C THR A 228 2.94 -21.16 -5.42
N GLU A 229 2.61 -22.37 -5.87
CA GLU A 229 1.42 -23.10 -5.42
C GLU A 229 1.50 -23.42 -3.92
N GLN A 230 2.65 -23.90 -3.45
CA GLN A 230 2.83 -24.25 -2.04
C GLN A 230 2.69 -23.03 -1.11
N VAL A 231 3.20 -21.87 -1.53
CA VAL A 231 3.11 -20.64 -0.73
C VAL A 231 1.68 -20.12 -0.72
N PHE A 232 0.94 -20.28 -1.82
CA PHE A 232 -0.49 -19.97 -1.86
C PHE A 232 -1.28 -20.85 -0.88
N ILE A 233 -0.99 -22.15 -0.83
CA ILE A 233 -1.60 -23.10 0.11
C ILE A 233 -1.24 -22.73 1.57
N ASP A 234 0.02 -22.41 1.85
CA ASP A 234 0.45 -21.99 3.19
C ASP A 234 -0.15 -20.62 3.59
N GLY A 235 -0.47 -19.79 2.60
CA GLY A 235 -1.28 -18.57 2.74
C GLY A 235 -2.79 -18.82 2.84
N ASP A 236 -3.22 -20.07 2.96
CA ASP A 236 -4.60 -20.56 3.11
C ASP A 236 -5.55 -20.22 1.95
N ASP A 237 -5.01 -20.13 0.73
CA ASP A 237 -5.79 -19.69 -0.43
C ASP A 237 -5.35 -20.36 -1.75
N THR A 238 -6.09 -20.02 -2.81
CA THR A 238 -5.79 -20.34 -4.21
C THR A 238 -6.08 -19.12 -5.08
N PRO A 239 -5.59 -19.07 -6.33
CA PRO A 239 -5.98 -18.00 -7.26
C PRO A 239 -7.52 -17.84 -7.40
N TRP A 240 -8.28 -18.94 -7.30
CA TRP A 240 -9.74 -18.91 -7.38
C TRP A 240 -10.41 -18.39 -6.11
N SER A 241 -9.97 -18.82 -4.91
CA SER A 241 -10.53 -18.30 -3.67
C SER A 241 -10.27 -16.80 -3.51
N LYS A 242 -9.07 -16.32 -3.88
CA LYS A 242 -8.74 -14.90 -3.92
C LYS A 242 -9.56 -14.12 -4.94
N SER A 243 -9.74 -14.67 -6.14
CA SER A 243 -10.60 -14.03 -7.16
C SER A 243 -12.07 -13.96 -6.72
N PHE A 244 -12.55 -15.01 -6.05
CA PHE A 244 -13.87 -15.01 -5.45
C PHE A 244 -13.98 -13.99 -4.32
N LEU A 245 -12.96 -13.88 -3.46
CA LEU A 245 -12.90 -12.91 -2.38
C LEU A 245 -12.87 -11.46 -2.90
N ALA A 246 -12.08 -11.16 -3.92
CA ALA A 246 -12.10 -9.87 -4.62
C ALA A 246 -13.51 -9.54 -5.13
N SER A 247 -14.18 -10.52 -5.75
CA SER A 247 -15.57 -10.39 -6.20
C SER A 247 -16.55 -10.23 -5.02
N ALA A 248 -16.28 -10.85 -3.87
CA ALA A 248 -17.08 -10.72 -2.66
C ALA A 248 -17.02 -9.29 -2.11
N TYR A 249 -15.83 -8.68 -2.04
CA TYR A 249 -15.70 -7.26 -1.72
C TYR A 249 -16.45 -6.38 -2.74
N ALA A 250 -16.18 -6.55 -4.03
CA ALA A 250 -16.83 -5.75 -5.08
C ALA A 250 -18.36 -5.87 -5.06
N SER A 251 -18.91 -7.07 -4.79
CA SER A 251 -20.36 -7.30 -4.70
C SER A 251 -21.03 -6.57 -3.52
N ARG A 252 -20.24 -6.12 -2.53
CA ARG A 252 -20.69 -5.29 -1.40
C ARG A 252 -20.35 -3.82 -1.61
N GLY A 253 -19.93 -3.47 -2.83
CA GLY A 253 -19.42 -2.16 -3.17
C GLY A 253 -18.21 -1.80 -2.32
N LEU A 254 -17.34 -2.75 -1.98
CA LEU A 254 -16.11 -2.47 -1.24
C LEU A 254 -14.93 -2.35 -2.20
N LYS A 255 -14.24 -1.20 -2.18
CA LYS A 255 -12.93 -1.08 -2.82
C LYS A 255 -12.01 -2.12 -2.19
N MET A 256 -11.22 -2.75 -3.02
CA MET A 256 -10.14 -3.59 -2.54
C MET A 256 -8.99 -3.59 -3.53
N ARG A 257 -7.83 -4.04 -3.07
CA ARG A 257 -6.71 -4.46 -3.91
C ARG A 257 -6.10 -5.72 -3.33
N PHE A 258 -5.29 -6.42 -4.12
CA PHE A 258 -4.47 -7.51 -3.59
C PHE A 258 -3.17 -6.98 -3.00
N THR A 259 -2.51 -7.80 -2.20
CA THR A 259 -1.11 -7.59 -1.79
C THR A 259 -0.23 -8.72 -2.29
N SER A 260 0.92 -8.35 -2.85
CA SER A 260 2.02 -9.25 -3.19
C SER A 260 3.35 -8.56 -2.90
N GLY A 261 4.47 -9.17 -3.24
CA GLY A 261 5.76 -8.52 -3.12
C GLY A 261 6.93 -9.49 -3.26
N THR A 262 8.01 -9.03 -3.89
CA THR A 262 9.22 -9.85 -3.98
C THR A 262 9.70 -10.35 -2.61
N GLY A 263 9.92 -11.66 -2.51
CA GLY A 263 10.57 -12.29 -1.36
C GLY A 263 9.64 -13.11 -0.47
N SER A 264 8.31 -13.02 -0.63
CA SER A 264 7.34 -13.85 0.10
C SER A 264 7.62 -15.33 -0.03
N GLU A 265 7.87 -15.82 -1.24
CA GLU A 265 8.05 -17.25 -1.47
C GLU A 265 9.38 -17.76 -0.90
N VAL A 266 10.40 -16.90 -0.82
CA VAL A 266 11.68 -17.22 -0.17
C VAL A 266 11.50 -17.24 1.34
N GLN A 267 10.82 -16.24 1.90
CA GLN A 267 10.52 -16.13 3.32
C GLN A 267 9.66 -17.31 3.81
N MET A 268 8.74 -17.78 2.98
CA MET A 268 7.85 -18.93 3.23
C MET A 268 8.48 -20.27 2.80
N GLY A 269 9.68 -20.27 2.21
CA GLY A 269 10.49 -21.47 2.01
C GLY A 269 10.29 -22.24 0.70
N TYR A 270 9.45 -21.75 -0.22
CA TYR A 270 9.10 -22.46 -1.45
C TYR A 270 9.15 -21.56 -2.70
N ALA A 271 10.33 -21.01 -3.00
CA ALA A 271 10.56 -20.18 -4.19
C ALA A 271 10.83 -20.96 -5.50
N GLU A 272 10.79 -22.30 -5.47
CA GLU A 272 11.00 -23.17 -6.65
C GLU A 272 12.27 -22.87 -7.46
N GLY A 273 13.30 -22.33 -6.79
CA GLY A 273 14.55 -21.87 -7.40
C GLY A 273 14.42 -20.68 -8.36
N LYS A 274 13.27 -20.00 -8.39
CA LYS A 274 13.02 -18.83 -9.24
C LYS A 274 13.49 -17.55 -8.56
N SER A 275 13.76 -16.51 -9.34
CA SER A 275 14.01 -15.20 -8.77
C SER A 275 12.74 -14.61 -8.16
N MET A 276 12.93 -13.75 -7.17
CA MET A 276 11.83 -13.08 -6.50
C MET A 276 10.99 -12.28 -7.50
N LEU A 277 11.62 -11.54 -8.43
CA LEU A 277 10.89 -10.72 -9.41
C LEU A 277 10.06 -11.56 -10.41
N TYR A 278 10.52 -12.75 -10.79
CA TYR A 278 9.70 -13.64 -11.62
C TYR A 278 8.48 -14.14 -10.87
N LEU A 279 8.62 -14.55 -9.61
CA LEU A 279 7.51 -15.00 -8.77
C LEU A 279 6.52 -13.86 -8.53
N GLU A 280 7.01 -12.67 -8.24
CA GLU A 280 6.17 -11.46 -8.11
C GLU A 280 5.45 -11.11 -9.41
N ALA A 281 6.08 -11.30 -10.58
CA ALA A 281 5.36 -11.14 -11.83
C ALA A 281 4.18 -12.12 -11.92
N ARG A 282 4.33 -13.38 -11.50
CA ARG A 282 3.19 -14.32 -11.44
C ARG A 282 2.09 -13.81 -10.51
N CYS A 283 2.43 -13.28 -9.33
CA CYS A 283 1.47 -12.63 -8.43
C CYS A 283 0.67 -11.53 -9.16
N LEU A 284 1.36 -10.64 -9.85
CA LEU A 284 0.74 -9.52 -10.55
C LEU A 284 -0.18 -9.95 -11.71
N TYR A 285 0.15 -11.04 -12.41
CA TYR A 285 -0.76 -11.63 -13.39
C TYR A 285 -1.95 -12.31 -12.72
N VAL A 286 -1.81 -12.95 -11.55
CA VAL A 286 -2.97 -13.42 -10.77
C VAL A 286 -3.85 -12.23 -10.39
N THR A 287 -3.27 -11.13 -9.91
CA THR A 287 -4.01 -9.88 -9.61
C THR A 287 -4.76 -9.36 -10.83
N LYS A 288 -4.10 -9.31 -11.99
CA LYS A 288 -4.73 -8.86 -13.23
C LYS A 288 -5.86 -9.79 -13.68
N GLY A 289 -5.63 -11.10 -13.64
CA GLY A 289 -6.61 -12.11 -14.07
C GLY A 289 -7.82 -12.21 -13.14
N ALA A 290 -7.64 -11.93 -11.85
CA ALA A 290 -8.75 -11.84 -10.90
C ALA A 290 -9.67 -10.62 -11.14
N GLY A 291 -9.24 -9.67 -11.97
CA GLY A 291 -9.96 -8.42 -12.19
C GLY A 291 -9.87 -7.45 -11.02
N SER A 292 -8.88 -7.61 -10.13
CA SER A 292 -8.58 -6.59 -9.12
C SER A 292 -8.17 -5.29 -9.82
N GLN A 293 -8.64 -4.17 -9.28
CA GLN A 293 -8.34 -2.83 -9.82
C GLN A 293 -6.88 -2.40 -9.53
N GLY A 294 -6.26 -3.00 -8.52
CA GLY A 294 -4.98 -2.58 -7.97
C GLY A 294 -4.21 -3.67 -7.24
N THR A 295 -3.00 -3.32 -6.83
CA THR A 295 -2.13 -4.12 -5.99
C THR A 295 -1.31 -3.24 -5.05
N GLN A 296 -1.08 -3.72 -3.84
CA GLN A 296 0.07 -3.35 -3.03
C GLN A 296 1.23 -4.27 -3.39
N ASN A 297 2.37 -3.70 -3.75
CA ASN A 297 3.61 -4.46 -3.95
C ASN A 297 4.85 -3.57 -3.79
N GLY A 298 6.04 -4.11 -4.08
CA GLY A 298 7.32 -3.48 -3.76
C GLY A 298 7.98 -4.16 -2.57
N SER A 299 7.92 -5.50 -2.54
CA SER A 299 8.32 -6.40 -1.45
C SER A 299 7.47 -6.34 -0.17
N VAL A 300 6.97 -5.16 0.23
CA VAL A 300 6.07 -5.02 1.38
C VAL A 300 6.74 -5.62 2.63
N SER A 301 6.05 -6.47 3.39
CA SER A 301 6.56 -7.08 4.63
C SER A 301 7.78 -7.98 4.44
N CYS A 302 8.10 -8.34 3.21
CA CYS A 302 9.27 -9.17 2.89
C CYS A 302 10.51 -8.37 2.51
N VAL A 303 10.50 -7.03 2.60
CA VAL A 303 11.58 -6.12 2.12
C VAL A 303 12.98 -6.49 2.58
N GLY A 304 13.13 -7.09 3.76
CA GLY A 304 14.42 -7.61 4.25
C GLY A 304 15.06 -8.66 3.33
N VAL A 305 14.26 -9.45 2.60
CA VAL A 305 14.72 -10.52 1.71
C VAL A 305 15.37 -9.96 0.44
N PRO A 306 14.68 -9.20 -0.46
CA PRO A 306 15.34 -8.61 -1.62
C PRO A 306 16.39 -7.60 -1.19
N ALA A 307 16.18 -6.80 -0.13
CA ALA A 307 17.20 -5.86 0.33
C ALA A 307 18.49 -6.55 0.81
N GLY A 308 18.44 -7.83 1.16
CA GLY A 308 19.62 -8.60 1.54
C GLY A 308 20.51 -9.01 0.36
N VAL A 309 20.01 -8.99 -0.87
CA VAL A 309 20.72 -9.47 -2.08
C VAL A 309 21.05 -8.35 -3.07
N PRO A 310 22.03 -8.54 -3.97
CA PRO A 310 22.35 -7.59 -5.03
C PRO A 310 21.14 -7.23 -5.90
N GLY A 311 21.00 -5.96 -6.23
CA GLY A 311 19.93 -5.48 -7.11
C GLY A 311 18.51 -5.52 -6.50
N GLY A 312 18.33 -5.92 -5.25
CA GLY A 312 17.01 -6.04 -4.63
C GLY A 312 16.16 -4.77 -4.63
N ILE A 313 16.75 -3.63 -4.25
CA ILE A 313 16.04 -2.34 -4.28
C ILE A 313 15.62 -1.94 -5.70
N ARG A 314 16.41 -2.32 -6.72
CA ARG A 314 16.02 -2.15 -8.13
C ARG A 314 14.88 -3.09 -8.51
N ALA A 315 14.88 -4.34 -8.04
CA ALA A 315 13.79 -5.28 -8.28
C ALA A 315 12.47 -4.80 -7.66
N ILE A 316 12.52 -4.18 -6.48
CA ILE A 316 11.38 -3.51 -5.83
C ILE A 316 10.78 -2.42 -6.72
N LEU A 317 11.61 -1.59 -7.36
CA LEU A 317 11.10 -0.61 -8.31
C LEU A 317 10.54 -1.29 -9.58
N ALA A 318 11.18 -2.37 -10.03
CA ALA A 318 10.78 -3.11 -11.21
C ALA A 318 9.39 -3.76 -11.05
N GLU A 319 9.08 -4.38 -9.91
CA GLU A 319 7.75 -4.96 -9.66
C GLU A 319 6.65 -3.90 -9.58
N ASN A 320 6.92 -2.72 -9.00
CA ASN A 320 5.98 -1.61 -9.01
C ASN A 320 5.69 -1.19 -10.47
N LEU A 321 6.75 -1.07 -11.29
CA LEU A 321 6.61 -0.76 -12.71
C LEU A 321 5.82 -1.86 -13.46
N ILE A 322 6.03 -3.14 -13.17
CA ILE A 322 5.26 -4.24 -13.77
C ILE A 322 3.77 -4.09 -13.43
N ALA A 323 3.41 -3.80 -12.18
CA ALA A 323 2.02 -3.59 -11.78
C ALA A 323 1.35 -2.48 -12.61
N MET A 324 2.01 -1.32 -12.71
CA MET A 324 1.54 -0.18 -13.51
C MET A 324 1.53 -0.47 -15.02
N MET A 325 2.48 -1.27 -15.52
CA MET A 325 2.48 -1.77 -16.89
C MET A 325 1.30 -2.69 -17.18
N LEU A 326 0.82 -3.45 -16.19
CA LEU A 326 -0.39 -4.26 -16.27
C LEU A 326 -1.68 -3.45 -16.06
N ASP A 327 -1.58 -2.12 -16.00
CA ASP A 327 -2.72 -1.22 -15.81
C ASP A 327 -3.46 -1.48 -14.49
N LEU A 328 -2.69 -1.72 -13.44
CA LEU A 328 -3.15 -1.83 -12.05
C LEU A 328 -2.77 -0.56 -11.28
N GLU A 329 -3.63 -0.12 -10.38
CA GLU A 329 -3.24 0.79 -9.29
C GLU A 329 -2.06 0.16 -8.53
N CYS A 330 -1.04 0.95 -8.21
CA CYS A 330 0.11 0.50 -7.46
C CYS A 330 0.27 1.29 -6.15
N ALA A 331 -0.03 0.63 -5.04
CA ALA A 331 0.35 1.05 -3.70
C ALA A 331 1.75 0.48 -3.40
N SER A 332 2.77 1.34 -3.44
CA SER A 332 4.14 0.92 -3.78
C SER A 332 5.06 0.63 -2.59
N SER A 333 4.52 0.01 -1.53
CA SER A 333 5.27 -0.36 -0.33
C SER A 333 5.84 0.89 0.37
N ASN A 334 7.17 1.00 0.55
CA ASN A 334 7.76 2.02 1.44
C ASN A 334 7.16 2.01 2.87
N ASP A 335 6.64 0.85 3.25
CA ASP A 335 5.73 0.63 4.37
C ASP A 335 6.37 -0.23 5.47
N GLN A 336 7.60 -0.70 5.25
CA GLN A 336 8.25 -1.73 6.07
C GLN A 336 9.74 -1.45 6.29
N THR A 337 10.22 -1.72 7.52
CA THR A 337 11.64 -1.56 7.86
C THR A 337 12.51 -2.64 7.22
N PHE A 338 13.70 -2.25 6.75
CA PHE A 338 14.70 -3.19 6.21
C PHE A 338 16.15 -2.85 6.56
N THR A 339 16.39 -1.66 7.12
CA THR A 339 17.73 -1.11 7.34
C THR A 339 17.76 -0.25 8.58
N HIS A 340 18.92 -0.23 9.23
CA HIS A 340 19.21 0.65 10.36
C HIS A 340 19.77 2.02 9.91
N SER A 341 19.90 2.26 8.59
CA SER A 341 20.57 3.44 8.03
C SER A 341 19.59 4.35 7.32
N ASP A 342 19.46 5.59 7.78
CA ASP A 342 18.63 6.62 7.14
C ASP A 342 18.98 6.81 5.65
N LEU A 343 20.28 6.86 5.34
CA LEU A 343 20.74 6.98 3.95
C LEU A 343 20.19 5.88 3.03
N ARG A 344 20.03 4.66 3.57
CA ARG A 344 19.64 3.48 2.78
C ARG A 344 18.13 3.42 2.60
N ARG A 345 17.35 3.70 3.66
CA ARG A 345 15.88 3.77 3.58
C ARG A 345 15.40 4.94 2.71
N VAL A 346 16.09 6.08 2.74
CA VAL A 346 15.83 7.21 1.83
C VAL A 346 16.12 6.82 0.38
N ALA A 347 17.28 6.20 0.11
CA ALA A 347 17.63 5.77 -1.25
C ALA A 347 16.62 4.77 -1.85
N ARG A 348 16.06 3.87 -1.02
CA ARG A 348 14.96 2.97 -1.42
C ARG A 348 13.71 3.76 -1.79
N SER A 349 13.35 4.75 -1.00
CA SER A 349 12.06 5.47 -1.15
C SER A 349 12.04 6.44 -2.31
N LEU A 350 13.18 7.07 -2.61
CA LEU A 350 13.31 7.97 -3.76
C LEU A 350 12.95 7.29 -5.09
N MET A 351 13.02 5.96 -5.16
CA MET A 351 12.63 5.18 -6.34
C MET A 351 11.14 5.35 -6.68
N GLN A 352 10.26 5.48 -5.70
CA GLN A 352 8.82 5.70 -5.90
C GLN A 352 8.42 7.15 -5.63
N MET A 353 9.07 7.82 -4.67
CA MET A 353 8.76 9.19 -4.27
C MET A 353 9.02 10.21 -5.38
N VAL A 354 10.15 10.08 -6.09
CA VAL A 354 10.50 11.02 -7.18
C VAL A 354 9.56 10.93 -8.38
N PRO A 355 9.29 9.74 -8.95
CA PRO A 355 8.37 9.64 -10.08
C PRO A 355 6.88 9.72 -9.67
N GLY A 356 6.56 9.39 -8.42
CA GLY A 356 5.19 9.25 -7.91
C GLY A 356 4.52 7.94 -8.36
N THR A 357 3.83 7.27 -7.45
CA THR A 357 2.95 6.11 -7.72
C THR A 357 1.52 6.45 -7.27
N ASP A 358 0.57 5.53 -7.46
CA ASP A 358 -0.81 5.79 -7.02
C ASP A 358 -0.86 6.00 -5.50
N PHE A 359 -0.07 5.24 -4.74
CA PHE A 359 0.33 5.53 -3.36
C PHE A 359 1.84 5.32 -3.17
N ILE A 360 2.57 6.41 -2.90
CA ILE A 360 4.04 6.42 -2.78
C ILE A 360 4.49 5.52 -1.65
N CYS A 361 3.91 5.71 -0.47
CA CYS A 361 3.89 4.67 0.55
C CYS A 361 2.51 4.04 0.57
N SER A 362 2.47 2.72 0.69
CA SER A 362 1.28 1.95 1.04
C SER A 362 1.17 1.74 2.55
N GLY A 363 1.90 2.53 3.35
CA GLY A 363 1.99 2.29 4.79
C GLY A 363 3.08 3.10 5.48
N TYR A 364 3.17 4.41 5.19
CA TYR A 364 3.97 5.32 6.02
C TYR A 364 3.51 5.19 7.48
N SER A 365 4.36 4.97 8.47
CA SER A 365 3.86 4.87 9.85
C SER A 365 3.45 6.25 10.37
N ALA A 366 2.15 6.49 10.54
CA ALA A 366 1.67 7.74 11.11
C ALA A 366 1.87 7.83 12.63
N THR A 367 2.38 6.76 13.23
CA THR A 367 2.83 6.65 14.61
C THR A 367 4.34 6.39 14.62
N PRO A 368 5.04 6.62 15.74
CA PRO A 368 6.44 6.19 15.83
C PRO A 368 6.57 4.68 15.63
N ASN A 369 7.67 4.23 15.05
CA ASN A 369 7.84 2.83 14.66
C ASN A 369 7.77 1.83 15.81
N TYR A 370 7.98 2.26 17.07
CA TYR A 370 7.78 1.38 18.23
C TYR A 370 6.30 0.99 18.44
N ASP A 371 5.38 1.73 17.83
CA ASP A 371 3.93 1.49 17.84
C ASP A 371 3.42 0.89 16.54
N ASN A 372 4.28 0.78 15.53
CA ASN A 372 3.88 0.23 14.26
C ASN A 372 3.74 -1.30 14.35
N MET A 373 2.49 -1.79 14.27
CA MET A 373 2.17 -3.21 14.44
C MET A 373 2.42 -4.05 13.20
N PHE A 374 2.88 -3.42 12.11
CA PHE A 374 3.49 -4.10 10.97
C PHE A 374 5.01 -4.25 11.15
N ALA A 375 5.52 -4.24 12.38
CA ALA A 375 6.94 -4.34 12.70
C ALA A 375 7.80 -3.16 12.18
N GLY A 376 7.21 -1.97 12.10
CA GLY A 376 7.89 -0.75 11.68
C GLY A 376 7.79 -0.52 10.17
N SER A 377 7.57 0.73 9.79
CA SER A 377 7.61 1.23 8.43
C SER A 377 8.95 1.84 8.05
N ASN A 378 9.20 1.96 6.75
CA ASN A 378 10.40 2.61 6.23
C ASN A 378 10.48 4.11 6.62
N TRP A 379 9.31 4.72 6.84
CA TRP A 379 9.13 6.08 7.33
C TRP A 379 8.16 6.08 8.49
N ASP A 380 8.38 6.92 9.50
CA ASP A 380 7.46 7.02 10.62
C ASP A 380 7.14 8.46 11.05
N ALA A 381 6.37 8.62 12.12
CA ALA A 381 5.94 9.93 12.58
C ALA A 381 7.11 10.89 12.90
N ASP A 382 8.30 10.36 13.23
CA ASP A 382 9.47 11.20 13.52
C ASP A 382 10.08 11.77 12.23
N ASP A 383 9.72 11.25 11.06
CA ASP A 383 10.25 11.68 9.77
C ASP A 383 9.36 12.69 9.03
N TYR A 384 8.22 13.12 9.59
CA TYR A 384 7.26 13.97 8.87
C TYR A 384 7.89 15.27 8.34
N ASP A 385 8.78 15.86 9.14
CA ASP A 385 9.46 17.10 8.77
C ASP A 385 10.48 16.87 7.65
N ASP A 386 11.26 15.79 7.71
CA ASP A 386 12.18 15.39 6.63
C ASP A 386 11.43 15.11 5.33
N TRP A 387 10.29 14.41 5.40
CA TRP A 387 9.45 14.16 4.22
C TRP A 387 8.97 15.46 3.57
N ASN A 388 8.49 16.42 4.37
CA ASN A 388 8.05 17.73 3.90
C ASN A 388 9.21 18.56 3.31
N VAL A 389 10.38 18.52 3.95
CA VAL A 389 11.59 19.19 3.43
C VAL A 389 12.04 18.58 2.10
N ILE A 390 12.01 17.25 1.95
CA ILE A 390 12.37 16.59 0.68
C ILE A 390 11.41 16.98 -0.44
N GLN A 391 10.10 17.03 -0.18
CA GLN A 391 9.10 17.51 -1.15
C GLN A 391 9.43 18.93 -1.63
N ARG A 392 9.75 19.82 -0.70
CA ARG A 392 10.16 21.20 -0.97
C ARG A 392 11.46 21.26 -1.76
N ASP A 393 12.48 20.52 -1.36
CA ASP A 393 13.82 20.60 -1.95
C ASP A 393 13.87 20.06 -3.38
N LEU A 394 13.15 18.97 -3.64
CA LEU A 394 13.09 18.33 -4.95
C LEU A 394 11.98 18.89 -5.85
N ARG A 395 11.10 19.74 -5.29
CA ARG A 395 9.88 20.22 -5.95
C ARG A 395 9.05 19.06 -6.51
N ILE A 396 8.78 18.09 -5.63
CA ILE A 396 7.94 16.92 -5.90
C ILE A 396 6.73 16.92 -4.97
N ASP A 397 5.63 16.35 -5.43
CA ASP A 397 4.47 16.08 -4.59
C ASP A 397 4.51 14.63 -4.12
N ALA A 398 4.71 14.45 -2.83
CA ALA A 398 4.72 13.14 -2.19
C ALA A 398 3.52 12.95 -1.24
N GLY A 399 2.41 13.64 -1.54
CA GLY A 399 1.10 13.43 -0.93
C GLY A 399 0.90 14.00 0.47
N LEU A 400 1.94 14.57 1.11
CA LEU A 400 1.86 15.11 2.46
C LEU A 400 2.05 16.62 2.50
N LYS A 401 1.70 17.22 3.64
CA LYS A 401 1.86 18.66 3.88
C LYS A 401 2.31 18.96 5.30
N PRO A 402 2.96 20.11 5.51
CA PRO A 402 3.19 20.63 6.85
C PRO A 402 1.85 20.97 7.54
N VAL A 403 1.80 20.73 8.85
CA VAL A 403 0.67 21.08 9.72
C VAL A 403 1.19 21.78 10.97
N THR A 404 0.36 22.62 11.58
CA THR A 404 0.71 23.26 12.86
C THR A 404 0.26 22.41 14.03
N GLU A 405 0.97 22.53 15.16
CA GLU A 405 0.62 21.85 16.41
C GLU A 405 -0.81 22.15 16.85
N ASP A 406 -1.25 23.41 16.78
CA ASP A 406 -2.62 23.81 17.14
C ASP A 406 -3.69 23.07 16.34
N VAL A 407 -3.46 22.85 15.04
CA VAL A 407 -4.38 22.08 14.18
C VAL A 407 -4.38 20.63 14.62
N VAL A 408 -3.20 20.04 14.82
CA VAL A 408 -3.03 18.63 15.23
C VAL A 408 -3.71 18.38 16.58
N VAL A 409 -3.39 19.16 17.61
CA VAL A 409 -4.00 19.05 18.95
C VAL A 409 -5.53 19.12 18.87
N LYS A 410 -6.07 20.05 18.07
CA LYS A 410 -7.51 20.21 17.92
C LYS A 410 -8.19 18.98 17.29
N VAL A 411 -7.61 18.43 16.21
CA VAL A 411 -8.23 17.27 15.53
C VAL A 411 -8.05 15.99 16.33
N ARG A 412 -6.89 15.78 16.97
CA ARG A 412 -6.65 14.65 17.88
C ARG A 412 -7.63 14.67 19.05
N ASN A 413 -7.82 15.82 19.72
CA ASN A 413 -8.78 15.96 20.81
C ASN A 413 -10.21 15.67 20.37
N LYS A 414 -10.62 16.21 19.22
CA LYS A 414 -11.96 15.97 18.67
C LYS A 414 -12.18 14.49 18.38
N ALA A 415 -11.19 13.80 17.82
CA ALA A 415 -11.28 12.37 17.52
C ALA A 415 -11.34 11.52 18.79
N ALA A 416 -10.51 11.84 19.78
CA ALA A 416 -10.53 11.19 21.09
C ALA A 416 -11.90 11.37 21.80
N LYS A 417 -12.52 12.55 21.72
CA LYS A 417 -13.88 12.78 22.25
C LYS A 417 -14.97 12.08 21.44
N ALA A 418 -14.84 12.00 20.11
CA ALA A 418 -15.79 11.31 19.26
C ALA A 418 -15.81 9.80 19.57
N ILE A 419 -14.63 9.17 19.69
CA ILE A 419 -14.53 7.75 20.04
C ILE A 419 -14.97 7.49 21.49
N GLN A 420 -14.68 8.40 22.42
CA GLN A 420 -15.19 8.35 23.79
C GLN A 420 -16.72 8.31 23.82
N ALA A 421 -17.36 9.26 23.13
CA ALA A 421 -18.82 9.35 23.08
C ALA A 421 -19.46 8.14 22.37
N LEU A 422 -18.80 7.64 21.33
CA LEU A 422 -19.24 6.44 20.63
C LEU A 422 -19.19 5.19 21.53
N PHE A 423 -18.10 5.00 22.28
CA PHE A 423 -17.96 3.89 23.22
C PHE A 423 -19.05 3.95 24.29
N GLU A 424 -19.33 5.13 24.85
CA GLU A 424 -20.40 5.31 25.83
C GLU A 424 -21.78 4.92 25.24
N GLU A 425 -22.10 5.41 24.05
CA GLU A 425 -23.39 5.16 23.41
C GLU A 425 -23.59 3.71 22.97
N LEU A 426 -22.51 3.03 22.54
CA LEU A 426 -22.56 1.60 22.18
C LEU A 426 -22.49 0.66 23.40
N GLY A 427 -22.31 1.21 24.61
CA GLY A 427 -22.17 0.44 25.84
C GLY A 427 -20.85 -0.34 25.91
N LEU A 428 -19.77 0.22 25.37
CA LEU A 428 -18.42 -0.34 25.39
C LEU A 428 -17.65 0.15 26.64
N PRO A 429 -16.50 -0.48 26.99
CA PRO A 429 -15.74 -0.12 28.18
C PRO A 429 -15.33 1.35 28.16
N ALA A 430 -15.59 2.05 29.25
CA ALA A 430 -15.48 3.51 29.30
C ALA A 430 -14.11 4.02 28.83
N ILE A 431 -14.13 5.12 28.08
CA ILE A 431 -12.96 5.93 27.76
C ILE A 431 -12.99 7.15 28.67
N THR A 432 -11.95 7.32 29.48
CA THR A 432 -11.86 8.39 30.46
C THR A 432 -11.36 9.70 29.84
N ASP A 433 -11.67 10.83 30.48
CA ASP A 433 -11.11 12.14 30.06
C ASP A 433 -9.58 12.16 30.13
N ALA A 434 -8.98 11.36 31.02
CA ALA A 434 -7.52 11.20 31.10
C ALA A 434 -6.94 10.52 29.84
N GLU A 435 -7.63 9.53 29.27
CA GLU A 435 -7.24 8.92 28.00
C GLU A 435 -7.46 9.88 26.83
N VAL A 436 -8.52 10.68 26.85
CA VAL A 436 -8.78 11.71 25.84
C VAL A 436 -7.67 12.77 25.85
N GLU A 437 -7.31 13.27 27.02
CA GLU A 437 -6.24 14.24 27.18
C GLU A 437 -4.88 13.65 26.79
N ALA A 438 -4.59 12.42 27.23
CA ALA A 438 -3.37 11.73 26.84
C ALA A 438 -3.27 11.56 25.32
N ALA A 439 -4.29 11.04 24.65
CA ALA A 439 -4.29 10.86 23.20
C ALA A 439 -4.16 12.18 22.43
N THR A 440 -4.64 13.28 23.00
CA THR A 440 -4.54 14.61 22.40
C THR A 440 -3.09 15.06 22.22
N TYR A 441 -2.22 14.74 23.20
CA TYR A 441 -0.83 15.21 23.25
C TYR A 441 0.21 14.09 23.14
N ALA A 442 -0.22 12.84 23.06
CA ALA A 442 0.65 11.68 22.94
C ALA A 442 1.47 11.74 21.65
N HIS A 443 2.73 11.35 21.76
CA HIS A 443 3.53 10.95 20.62
C HIS A 443 3.27 9.47 20.27
N GLY A 444 3.06 8.63 21.29
CA GLY A 444 2.56 7.26 21.07
C GLY A 444 2.12 6.57 22.35
N SER A 445 2.07 5.23 22.35
CA SER A 445 1.42 4.43 23.40
C SER A 445 2.14 4.46 24.74
N LYS A 446 3.38 4.95 24.77
CA LYS A 446 4.12 5.24 26.00
C LYS A 446 3.47 6.36 26.81
N ASP A 447 2.77 7.27 26.14
CA ASP A 447 2.08 8.41 26.75
C ASP A 447 0.63 8.08 27.10
N MET A 448 0.13 6.92 26.66
CA MET A 448 -1.25 6.49 26.87
C MET A 448 -1.43 5.71 28.19
N PRO A 449 -2.50 6.01 28.98
CA PRO A 449 -2.92 5.17 30.09
C PRO A 449 -3.15 3.71 29.65
N ASN A 450 -3.00 2.77 30.58
CA ASN A 450 -3.34 1.38 30.30
C ASN A 450 -4.86 1.18 30.40
N ARG A 451 -5.43 0.49 29.41
CA ARG A 451 -6.82 0.02 29.45
C ARG A 451 -6.92 -1.40 30.00
N ASN A 452 -8.11 -1.77 30.45
CA ASN A 452 -8.39 -3.15 30.82
C ASN A 452 -8.61 -4.00 29.56
N VAL A 453 -7.52 -4.57 29.05
CA VAL A 453 -7.50 -5.38 27.83
C VAL A 453 -8.57 -6.49 27.87
N VAL A 454 -8.76 -7.16 29.00
CA VAL A 454 -9.72 -8.28 29.08
C VAL A 454 -11.17 -7.79 28.89
N GLU A 455 -11.51 -6.62 29.42
CA GLU A 455 -12.84 -6.04 29.22
C GLU A 455 -13.04 -5.54 27.80
N ASP A 456 -12.03 -4.92 27.20
CA ASP A 456 -12.09 -4.50 25.80
C ASP A 456 -12.26 -5.70 24.86
N LEU A 457 -11.50 -6.78 25.05
CA LEU A 457 -11.61 -7.98 24.21
C LEU A 457 -13.00 -8.62 24.30
N LYS A 458 -13.58 -8.70 25.51
CA LYS A 458 -14.95 -9.19 25.69
C LYS A 458 -15.96 -8.28 25.00
N ALA A 459 -15.82 -6.97 25.15
CA ALA A 459 -16.73 -6.02 24.55
C ALA A 459 -16.64 -5.97 23.03
N ALA A 460 -15.46 -6.14 22.44
CA ALA A 460 -15.29 -6.25 20.99
C ALA A 460 -16.00 -7.50 20.44
N GLU A 461 -15.86 -8.65 21.12
CA GLU A 461 -16.57 -9.88 20.76
C GLU A 461 -18.09 -9.73 20.92
N GLU A 462 -18.56 -9.16 22.03
CA GLU A 462 -19.99 -8.90 22.27
C GLU A 462 -20.58 -7.88 21.28
N MET A 463 -19.82 -6.84 20.90
CA MET A 463 -20.20 -5.89 19.85
C MET A 463 -20.41 -6.60 18.52
N MET A 464 -19.51 -7.52 18.18
CA MET A 464 -19.65 -8.34 16.97
C MET A 464 -20.81 -9.33 17.09
N ALA A 465 -21.05 -9.95 18.26
CA ALA A 465 -22.20 -10.83 18.47
C ALA A 465 -23.54 -10.09 18.37
N ARG A 466 -23.62 -8.82 18.81
CA ARG A 466 -24.79 -7.95 18.68
C ARG A 466 -25.11 -7.52 17.26
N GLY A 467 -24.24 -7.81 16.29
CA GLY A 467 -24.45 -7.42 14.90
C GLY A 467 -24.24 -5.92 14.63
N VAL A 468 -23.45 -5.23 15.45
CA VAL A 468 -23.16 -3.80 15.26
C VAL A 468 -22.54 -3.55 13.89
N THR A 469 -23.02 -2.50 13.23
CA THR A 469 -22.61 -2.07 11.89
C THR A 469 -22.18 -0.61 11.87
N GLY A 470 -21.60 -0.16 10.75
CA GLY A 470 -21.29 1.25 10.49
C GLY A 470 -22.51 2.17 10.60
N LEU A 471 -23.73 1.69 10.37
CA LEU A 471 -24.94 2.51 10.58
C LEU A 471 -25.24 2.74 12.07
N ASP A 472 -24.92 1.78 12.93
CA ASP A 472 -25.05 1.95 14.37
C ASP A 472 -24.02 2.97 14.89
N VAL A 473 -22.81 2.96 14.30
CA VAL A 473 -21.77 3.97 14.54
C VAL A 473 -22.26 5.37 14.15
N VAL A 474 -22.84 5.52 12.96
CA VAL A 474 -23.42 6.79 12.48
C VAL A 474 -24.49 7.29 13.46
N LYS A 475 -25.44 6.44 13.84
CA LYS A 475 -26.53 6.81 14.78
C LYS A 475 -25.98 7.21 16.15
N ALA A 476 -24.99 6.47 16.65
CA ALA A 476 -24.39 6.74 17.95
C ALA A 476 -23.66 8.09 17.97
N LEU A 477 -22.83 8.37 16.97
CA LEU A 477 -22.16 9.67 16.81
C LEU A 477 -23.18 10.82 16.71
N TYR A 478 -24.22 10.64 15.89
CA TYR A 478 -25.28 11.65 15.72
C TYR A 478 -25.97 11.95 17.05
N LYS A 479 -26.40 10.92 17.78
CA LYS A 479 -27.10 11.06 19.08
C LYS A 479 -26.23 11.75 20.14
N ARG A 480 -24.90 11.58 20.07
CA ARG A 480 -23.94 12.20 20.98
C ARG A 480 -23.45 13.58 20.54
N GLY A 481 -24.06 14.16 19.50
CA GLY A 481 -23.76 15.53 19.05
C GLY A 481 -22.57 15.66 18.10
N PHE A 482 -22.01 14.55 17.60
CA PHE A 482 -20.99 14.53 16.55
C PHE A 482 -21.63 14.37 15.17
N GLU A 483 -22.59 15.25 14.85
CA GLU A 483 -23.38 15.19 13.62
C GLU A 483 -22.53 15.28 12.35
N ASP A 484 -21.51 16.13 12.36
CA ASP A 484 -20.57 16.27 11.25
C ASP A 484 -19.77 14.98 11.00
N VAL A 485 -19.28 14.33 12.06
CA VAL A 485 -18.56 13.04 11.97
C VAL A 485 -19.51 11.93 11.54
N ALA A 486 -20.74 11.90 12.07
CA ALA A 486 -21.77 10.95 11.68
C ALA A 486 -22.10 11.06 10.18
N ASN A 487 -22.26 12.28 9.67
CA ASN A 487 -22.50 12.54 8.24
C ASN A 487 -21.31 12.14 7.38
N SER A 488 -20.07 12.35 7.86
CA SER A 488 -18.84 11.92 7.19
C SER A 488 -18.79 10.39 7.06
N VAL A 489 -18.96 9.65 8.17
CA VAL A 489 -18.98 8.18 8.16
C VAL A 489 -20.12 7.66 7.29
N PHE A 490 -21.30 8.27 7.34
CA PHE A 490 -22.42 7.89 6.47
C PHE A 490 -22.10 8.10 4.98
N SER A 491 -21.44 9.20 4.63
CA SER A 491 -21.04 9.52 3.26
C SER A 491 -19.96 8.58 2.73
N LEU A 492 -19.05 8.12 3.61
CA LEU A 492 -18.09 7.06 3.32
C LEU A 492 -18.81 5.73 3.02
N LEU A 493 -19.77 5.33 3.85
CA LEU A 493 -20.55 4.11 3.63
C LEU A 493 -21.37 4.16 2.33
N LYS A 494 -21.85 5.35 1.93
CA LYS A 494 -22.59 5.55 0.67
C LYS A 494 -21.76 5.26 -0.58
N GLN A 495 -20.43 5.31 -0.52
CA GLN A 495 -19.57 4.97 -1.66
C GLN A 495 -19.83 3.55 -2.18
N ARG A 496 -20.23 2.65 -1.27
CA ARG A 496 -20.59 1.27 -1.57
C ARG A 496 -21.83 1.12 -2.44
N VAL A 497 -22.70 2.14 -2.45
CA VAL A 497 -23.91 2.14 -3.28
C VAL A 497 -23.60 2.67 -4.68
N ALA A 498 -22.73 3.68 -4.78
CA ALA A 498 -22.35 4.28 -6.06
C ALA A 498 -21.41 3.36 -6.86
N GLY A 499 -20.47 2.71 -6.19
CA GLY A 499 -19.47 1.85 -6.83
C GLY A 499 -18.35 2.62 -7.55
N ASP A 500 -18.40 3.95 -7.59
CA ASP A 500 -17.42 4.78 -8.29
C ASP A 500 -15.98 4.56 -7.78
N TYR A 501 -15.81 4.38 -6.46
CA TYR A 501 -14.50 4.15 -5.85
C TYR A 501 -13.97 2.71 -5.99
N LEU A 502 -14.69 1.83 -6.69
CA LEU A 502 -14.19 0.49 -7.05
C LEU A 502 -13.21 0.54 -8.22
N HIS A 503 -13.14 1.67 -8.93
CA HIS A 503 -12.26 1.82 -10.08
C HIS A 503 -10.80 2.03 -9.68
N THR A 504 -9.92 1.72 -10.62
CA THR A 504 -8.47 1.81 -10.50
C THR A 504 -8.03 3.14 -9.90
N SER A 505 -7.25 3.08 -8.82
CA SER A 505 -6.65 4.25 -8.15
C SER A 505 -7.63 5.22 -7.52
N ALA A 506 -8.85 4.78 -7.25
CA ALA A 506 -9.85 5.63 -6.63
C ALA A 506 -9.50 5.98 -5.17
N ILE A 507 -9.45 7.28 -4.91
CA ILE A 507 -9.50 7.92 -3.59
C ILE A 507 -10.72 8.87 -3.54
N LEU A 508 -10.97 9.51 -2.40
CA LEU A 508 -12.01 10.53 -2.27
C LEU A 508 -11.42 11.87 -1.83
N ASP A 509 -11.94 12.95 -2.38
CA ASP A 509 -11.71 14.28 -1.82
C ASP A 509 -12.55 14.51 -0.55
N LYS A 510 -12.38 15.68 0.08
CA LYS A 510 -13.11 16.09 1.30
C LYS A 510 -14.63 16.17 1.14
N ASP A 511 -15.12 16.22 -0.09
CA ASP A 511 -16.55 16.29 -0.42
C ASP A 511 -17.07 14.93 -0.90
N PHE A 512 -16.30 13.85 -0.69
CA PHE A 512 -16.60 12.48 -1.10
C PHE A 512 -16.73 12.29 -2.62
N LYS A 513 -16.10 13.14 -3.42
CA LYS A 513 -15.99 12.93 -4.86
C LYS A 513 -14.82 12.00 -5.15
N VAL A 514 -15.08 11.00 -5.98
CA VAL A 514 -14.06 10.05 -6.40
C VAL A 514 -13.04 10.73 -7.31
N ILE A 515 -11.75 10.51 -7.03
CA ILE A 515 -10.63 10.81 -7.92
C ILE A 515 -9.94 9.49 -8.21
N SER A 516 -10.00 9.02 -9.46
CA SER A 516 -9.47 7.73 -9.89
C SER A 516 -8.76 7.86 -11.24
N SER A 517 -8.14 6.79 -11.73
CA SER A 517 -7.54 6.80 -13.07
C SER A 517 -8.56 6.94 -14.20
N VAL A 518 -9.87 6.83 -13.91
CA VAL A 518 -10.94 6.98 -14.90
C VAL A 518 -11.22 8.45 -15.20
N ASN A 519 -11.34 9.28 -14.16
CA ASN A 519 -11.65 10.71 -14.30
C ASN A 519 -10.42 11.63 -14.13
N ASP A 520 -9.32 11.11 -13.59
CA ASP A 520 -8.02 11.76 -13.51
C ASP A 520 -6.91 10.84 -14.07
N PRO A 521 -7.00 10.45 -15.36
CA PRO A 521 -6.03 9.56 -15.99
C PRO A 521 -4.67 10.24 -16.12
N ASN A 522 -3.59 9.51 -15.85
CA ASN A 522 -2.25 9.98 -16.15
C ASN A 522 -2.02 10.07 -17.67
N ASP A 523 -1.63 11.25 -18.13
CA ASP A 523 -1.45 11.59 -19.55
C ASP A 523 -0.02 12.04 -19.89
N TYR A 524 0.96 11.64 -19.09
CA TYR A 524 2.37 12.01 -19.28
C TYR A 524 2.91 11.67 -20.68
N ARG A 525 3.50 12.68 -21.31
CA ARG A 525 4.13 12.69 -22.65
C ARG A 525 5.46 13.48 -22.65
N GLY A 526 6.15 13.54 -21.51
CA GLY A 526 7.38 14.30 -21.35
C GLY A 526 7.22 15.60 -20.55
N PRO A 527 8.24 16.48 -20.57
CA PRO A 527 8.24 17.71 -19.78
C PRO A 527 6.95 18.55 -19.96
N GLN A 528 6.45 19.10 -18.85
CA GLN A 528 5.24 19.95 -18.81
C GLN A 528 3.93 19.26 -19.24
N THR A 529 3.89 17.93 -19.26
CA THR A 529 2.68 17.13 -19.47
C THR A 529 2.51 16.16 -18.30
N GLY A 530 1.37 15.48 -18.18
CA GLY A 530 1.10 14.65 -17.01
C GLY A 530 0.74 15.48 -15.79
N TYR A 531 1.09 14.97 -14.61
CA TYR A 531 0.98 15.73 -13.37
C TYR A 531 2.06 16.80 -13.26
N VAL A 532 1.62 18.02 -13.01
CA VAL A 532 2.49 19.17 -12.70
C VAL A 532 1.90 19.80 -11.45
N ILE A 533 2.74 20.00 -10.42
CA ILE A 533 2.32 20.60 -9.15
C ILE A 533 1.67 21.95 -9.43
N SER A 534 0.43 22.14 -8.98
CA SER A 534 -0.26 23.42 -9.10
C SER A 534 0.42 24.49 -8.25
N GLU A 535 0.17 25.77 -8.54
CA GLU A 535 0.71 26.86 -7.71
C GLU A 535 0.23 26.77 -6.25
N GLU A 536 -1.05 26.44 -6.04
CA GLU A 536 -1.64 26.25 -4.71
C GLU A 536 -0.98 25.11 -3.94
N ARG A 537 -0.83 23.93 -4.57
CA ARG A 537 -0.19 22.78 -3.94
C ARG A 537 1.30 23.03 -3.68
N TRP A 538 1.97 23.74 -4.59
CA TRP A 538 3.35 24.13 -4.39
C TRP A 538 3.51 25.09 -3.22
N GLU A 539 2.60 26.04 -3.04
CA GLU A 539 2.61 26.96 -1.91
C GLU A 539 2.41 26.21 -0.58
N GLU A 540 1.53 25.21 -0.55
CA GLU A 540 1.37 24.33 0.61
C GLU A 540 2.66 23.53 0.94
N ILE A 541 3.33 22.98 -0.07
CA ILE A 541 4.56 22.20 0.08
C ILE A 541 5.73 23.07 0.60
N ARG A 542 5.90 24.28 0.07
CA ARG A 542 7.06 25.12 0.43
C ARG A 542 6.91 25.86 1.76
N ASN A 543 5.68 26.01 2.27
CA ASN A 543 5.39 26.76 3.49
C ASN A 543 5.60 25.89 4.75
N ILE A 544 6.83 25.46 4.96
CA ILE A 544 7.23 24.67 6.15
C ILE A 544 7.36 25.57 7.40
N PRO A 545 6.98 25.10 8.61
CA PRO A 545 6.87 25.97 9.79
C PRO A 545 8.18 26.59 10.28
N ASN A 546 9.31 25.96 9.97
CA ASN A 546 10.65 26.39 10.38
C ASN A 546 11.34 27.30 9.35
N ALA A 547 10.69 27.65 8.24
CA ALA A 547 11.22 28.61 7.28
C ALA A 547 11.06 30.04 7.83
N VAL A 548 12.19 30.66 8.17
CA VAL A 548 12.24 32.06 8.64
C VAL A 548 12.34 33.02 7.45
N ASN A 549 11.64 34.15 7.50
CA ASN A 549 11.75 35.19 6.48
C ASN A 549 13.18 35.78 6.50
N PRO A 550 13.90 35.87 5.37
CA PRO A 550 15.22 36.48 5.31
C PRO A 550 15.34 37.89 5.93
N GLU A 551 14.24 38.65 5.95
CA GLU A 551 14.20 40.00 6.55
C GLU A 551 14.23 40.01 8.09
N ASP A 552 13.95 38.87 8.74
CA ASP A 552 13.93 38.72 10.19
C ASP A 552 15.30 38.29 10.78
N PHE A 553 16.33 38.11 9.94
CA PHE A 553 17.69 37.71 10.32
C PHE A 553 18.65 38.87 10.62
#